data_AF-W2G3F5-F1
#
_entry.id   AF-W2G3F5-F1
#
_cell.length_a   1.000
_cell.length_b   1.000
_cell.length_c   1.000
_cell.angle_alpha   90.00
_cell.angle_beta   90.00
_cell.angle_gamma   90.00
#
_symmetry.space_group_name_H-M   'P 1'
#
loop_
_entity.id
_entity.type
_entity.pdbx_description
1 polymer ?
#
loop_
_entity_poly.entity_id
_entity_poly.type
_entity_poly.pdbx_seq_one_letter_code
_entity_poly.pdbx_strand_id
1 'polypeptide(L)'
;HLVTGAEYEAHATRLKYYVDSALSVTEEILEFVAGQGMIMTVKYITDHQYNDTLHRWNLKVSWTGQQSIEDSWESVDELLKDVPVLVREYVEKSSSDLLRA
;
A
#
# COMPACT_ATOMS: atom_id res chain seq x y z
N HIS A 1 6.82 -20.17 -7.05
CA HIS A 1 7.30 -19.11 -6.15
C HIS A 1 8.78 -19.35 -5.90
N LEU A 2 9.65 -18.45 -6.32
CA LEU A 2 11.10 -18.71 -6.37
C LEU A 2 11.78 -18.76 -4.99
N VAL A 3 11.20 -18.10 -3.98
CA VAL A 3 11.77 -18.06 -2.61
C VAL A 3 11.27 -19.23 -1.75
N THR A 4 10.00 -19.62 -1.90
CA THR A 4 9.38 -20.65 -1.03
C THR A 4 9.20 -22.01 -1.72
N GLY A 5 9.48 -22.08 -3.02
CA GLY A 5 9.25 -23.28 -3.83
C GLY A 5 7.78 -23.60 -4.12
N ALA A 6 6.83 -22.76 -3.71
CA ALA A 6 5.40 -23.03 -3.93
C ALA A 6 5.03 -23.07 -5.42
N GLU A 7 4.30 -24.09 -5.85
CA GLU A 7 3.82 -24.26 -7.23
C GLU A 7 2.36 -23.81 -7.38
N TYR A 8 1.99 -23.27 -8.54
CA TYR A 8 0.63 -22.80 -8.83
C TYR A 8 0.23 -23.19 -10.26
N GLU A 9 -1.02 -23.60 -10.46
CA GLU A 9 -1.59 -23.80 -11.79
C GLU A 9 -1.96 -22.45 -12.42
N ALA A 10 -1.42 -22.17 -13.61
CA ALA A 10 -1.69 -20.94 -14.34
C ALA A 10 -2.04 -21.24 -15.80
N HIS A 11 -2.93 -20.43 -16.38
CA HIS A 11 -3.34 -20.55 -17.77
C HIS A 11 -2.20 -20.12 -18.73
N ALA A 12 -1.94 -20.95 -19.76
CA ALA A 12 -0.72 -20.91 -20.58
C ALA A 12 -0.47 -19.57 -21.34
N THR A 13 -1.49 -18.75 -21.58
CA THR A 13 -1.37 -17.44 -22.25
C THR A 13 -0.65 -16.37 -21.43
N ARG A 14 -0.33 -16.64 -20.16
CA ARG A 14 0.42 -15.71 -19.28
C ARG A 14 1.91 -16.05 -19.11
N LEU A 15 2.41 -17.13 -19.72
CA LEU A 15 3.82 -17.50 -19.64
C LEU A 15 4.66 -16.72 -20.66
N LYS A 16 5.63 -15.94 -20.18
CA LYS A 16 6.75 -15.43 -20.99
C LYS A 16 8.03 -16.12 -20.53
N TYR A 17 8.92 -16.44 -21.47
CA TYR A 17 10.25 -16.93 -21.16
C TYR A 17 11.03 -15.84 -20.42
N TYR A 18 11.36 -16.14 -19.17
CA TYR A 18 12.20 -15.32 -18.32
C TYR A 18 13.63 -15.89 -18.37
N VAL A 19 14.64 -15.03 -18.55
CA VAL A 19 16.06 -15.41 -18.53
C VAL A 19 16.74 -14.71 -17.36
N ASP A 20 17.25 -15.50 -16.43
CA ASP A 20 17.75 -15.07 -15.13
C ASP A 20 19.14 -14.38 -15.21
N SER A 21 19.95 -14.73 -16.21
CA SER A 21 21.35 -14.31 -16.31
C SER A 21 21.58 -12.80 -16.52
N ALA A 22 20.52 -12.03 -16.80
CA ALA A 22 20.57 -10.58 -16.96
C ALA A 22 19.90 -9.83 -15.80
N LEU A 23 19.28 -10.54 -14.86
CA LEU A 23 18.70 -9.90 -13.68
C LEU A 23 19.82 -9.70 -12.65
N SER A 24 20.35 -8.49 -12.58
CA SER A 24 21.12 -8.06 -11.41
C SER A 24 20.19 -8.03 -10.21
N VAL A 25 20.07 -9.15 -9.49
CA VAL A 25 19.29 -9.25 -8.27
C VAL A 25 19.93 -8.36 -7.21
N THR A 26 19.42 -7.14 -7.09
CA THR A 26 19.84 -6.18 -6.07
C THR A 26 19.15 -6.49 -4.75
N GLU A 27 19.70 -5.97 -3.65
CA GLU A 27 19.07 -6.01 -2.32
C GLU A 27 17.65 -5.42 -2.37
N GLU A 28 17.46 -4.34 -3.13
CA GLU A 28 16.14 -3.74 -3.40
C GLU A 28 15.14 -4.72 -4.04
N ILE A 29 15.56 -5.52 -5.03
CA ILE A 29 14.69 -6.54 -5.64
C ILE A 29 14.38 -7.66 -4.65
N LEU A 30 15.35 -8.06 -3.82
CA LEU A 30 15.13 -9.07 -2.79
C LEU A 30 14.17 -8.59 -1.70
N GLU A 31 14.31 -7.35 -1.23
CA GLU A 31 13.39 -6.72 -0.29
C GLU A 31 11.99 -6.57 -0.88
N PHE A 32 11.89 -6.12 -2.14
CA PHE A 32 10.61 -6.00 -2.84
C PHE A 32 9.90 -7.35 -3.00
N VAL A 33 10.62 -8.40 -3.42
CA VAL A 33 10.06 -9.76 -3.56
C VAL A 33 9.73 -10.38 -2.21
N ALA A 34 10.54 -10.16 -1.17
CA ALA A 34 10.23 -10.60 0.18
C ALA A 34 8.99 -9.90 0.77
N GLY A 35 8.75 -8.65 0.36
CA GLY A 35 7.54 -7.89 0.68
C GLY A 35 6.30 -8.29 -0.13
N GLN A 36 6.45 -9.00 -1.26
CA GLN A 36 5.30 -9.46 -2.04
C GLN A 36 4.48 -10.48 -1.25
N GLY A 37 3.19 -10.17 -1.06
CA GLY A 37 2.27 -11.00 -0.27
C GLY A 37 2.25 -10.68 1.22
N MET A 38 3.03 -9.69 1.68
CA MET A 38 2.85 -9.14 3.03
C MET A 38 1.63 -8.21 3.06
N ILE A 39 0.76 -8.40 4.05
CA ILE A 39 -0.37 -7.50 4.29
C ILE A 39 0.19 -6.18 4.86
N MET A 40 0.24 -5.14 4.04
CA MET A 40 0.57 -3.79 4.50
C MET A 40 -0.53 -3.31 5.44
N THR A 41 -0.19 -3.17 6.72
CA THR A 41 -1.15 -2.83 7.76
C THR A 41 -0.99 -1.37 8.16
N VAL A 42 -2.08 -0.62 8.17
CA VAL A 42 -2.10 0.78 8.62
C VAL A 42 -1.76 0.85 10.10
N LYS A 43 -0.72 1.61 10.46
CA LYS A 43 -0.34 1.89 11.85
C LYS A 43 -1.08 3.10 12.37
N TYR A 44 -0.98 4.22 11.66
CA TYR A 44 -1.61 5.50 12.01
C TYR A 44 -2.04 6.26 10.77
N ILE A 45 -3.07 7.08 10.91
CA ILE A 45 -3.37 8.17 9.97
C ILE A 45 -2.84 9.45 10.60
N THR A 46 -1.94 10.13 9.90
CA THR A 46 -1.16 11.24 10.47
C THR A 46 -1.59 12.59 9.93
N ASP A 47 -2.15 12.65 8.73
CA ASP A 47 -2.54 13.91 8.08
C ASP A 47 -3.65 13.70 7.04
N HIS A 48 -4.23 14.78 6.54
CA HIS A 48 -5.23 14.79 5.46
C HIS A 48 -5.00 15.95 4.51
N GLN A 49 -5.23 15.72 3.22
CA GLN A 49 -5.18 16.77 2.20
C GLN A 49 -6.24 16.55 1.14
N TYR A 50 -6.77 17.64 0.60
CA TYR A 50 -7.62 17.60 -0.58
C TYR A 50 -6.74 17.70 -1.83
N ASN A 51 -6.91 16.76 -2.76
CA ASN A 51 -6.22 16.78 -4.04
C ASN A 51 -7.11 17.45 -5.08
N ASP A 52 -6.81 18.70 -5.42
CA ASP A 52 -7.58 19.49 -6.40
C ASP A 52 -7.57 18.88 -7.80
N THR A 53 -6.49 18.19 -8.19
CA THR A 53 -6.40 17.55 -9.52
C THR A 53 -7.37 16.38 -9.63
N LEU A 54 -7.40 15.52 -8.60
CA LEU A 54 -8.24 14.32 -8.56
C LEU A 54 -9.61 14.55 -7.93
N HIS A 55 -9.85 15.76 -7.42
CA HIS A 55 -11.07 16.18 -6.74
C HIS A 55 -11.49 15.21 -5.62
N ARG A 56 -10.53 14.79 -4.79
CA ARG A 56 -10.76 13.82 -3.71
C ARG A 56 -9.89 14.07 -2.49
N TRP A 57 -10.37 13.60 -1.34
CA TRP A 57 -9.57 13.58 -0.11
C TRP A 57 -8.60 12.39 -0.11
N ASN A 58 -7.38 12.68 0.33
CA ASN A 58 -6.37 11.69 0.64
C ASN A 58 -5.97 11.81 2.12
N LEU A 59 -5.63 10.68 2.73
CA LEU A 59 -5.09 10.60 4.09
C LEU A 59 -3.64 10.16 4.03
N LYS A 60 -2.80 10.71 4.90
CA LYS A 60 -1.43 10.27 5.04
C LYS A 60 -1.39 9.07 5.97
N VAL A 61 -0.94 7.94 5.43
CA VAL A 61 -0.90 6.65 6.10
C VAL A 61 0.53 6.36 6.51
N SER A 62 0.71 6.03 7.79
CA SER A 62 1.95 5.45 8.30
C SER A 62 1.79 3.95 8.45
N TRP A 63 2.75 3.19 7.93
CA TRP A 63 2.66 1.74 7.81
C TRP A 63 3.31 1.00 8.97
N THR A 64 2.70 -0.12 9.38
CA THR A 64 3.21 -0.94 10.48
C THR A 64 4.54 -1.56 10.08
N GLY A 65 5.58 -1.36 10.89
CA GLY A 65 6.91 -1.90 10.64
C GLY A 65 7.74 -1.13 9.61
N GLN A 66 7.23 -0.02 9.05
CA GLN A 66 7.97 0.84 8.12
C GLN A 66 8.39 2.15 8.77
N GLN A 67 9.35 2.82 8.14
CA GLN A 67 9.84 4.14 8.57
C GLN A 67 8.91 5.25 8.03
N SER A 68 8.93 6.42 8.64
CA SER A 68 8.05 7.53 8.23
C SER A 68 8.35 8.10 6.83
N ILE A 69 9.50 7.76 6.25
CA ILE A 69 9.82 8.10 4.86
C ILE A 69 8.96 7.28 3.87
N GLU A 70 8.45 6.13 4.32
CA GLU A 70 7.56 5.26 3.55
C GLU A 70 6.08 5.64 3.72
N ASP A 71 5.76 6.68 4.49
CA ASP A 71 4.39 7.16 4.62
C ASP A 71 3.86 7.63 3.26
N SER A 72 2.65 7.18 2.91
CA SER A 72 2.04 7.46 1.61
C SER A 72 0.70 8.19 1.72
N TRP A 73 0.31 8.88 0.65
CA TRP A 73 -1.00 9.52 0.54
C TRP A 73 -1.98 8.59 -0.16
N GLU A 74 -2.92 8.06 0.62
CA GLU A 74 -3.90 7.08 0.13
C GLU A 74 -5.29 7.72 0.01
N SER A 75 -6.10 7.22 -0.92
CA SER A 75 -7.46 7.73 -1.11
C SER A 75 -8.35 7.38 0.08
N VAL A 76 -9.16 8.34 0.55
CA VAL A 76 -10.19 8.07 1.57
C VAL A 76 -11.13 6.95 1.13
N ASP A 77 -11.52 6.92 -0.16
CA ASP A 77 -12.46 5.93 -0.69
C ASP A 77 -11.91 4.50 -0.65
N GLU A 78 -10.59 4.34 -0.79
CA GLU A 78 -9.90 3.06 -0.69
C GLU A 78 -9.74 2.66 0.78
N LEU A 79 -9.26 3.60 1.61
CA LEU A 79 -9.10 3.35 3.05
C LEU A 79 -10.40 3.05 3.78
N LEU A 80 -11.54 3.60 3.33
CA LEU A 80 -12.86 3.27 3.89
C LEU A 80 -13.28 1.83 3.58
N LYS A 81 -12.80 1.22 2.50
CA LYS A 81 -13.06 -0.19 2.18
C LYS A 81 -12.18 -1.10 3.02
N ASP A 82 -10.93 -0.70 3.22
CA ASP A 82 -9.91 -1.56 3.84
C ASP A 82 -9.85 -1.41 5.37
N VAL A 83 -9.90 -0.18 5.88
CA VAL A 83 -9.72 0.15 7.31
C VAL A 83 -10.74 1.19 7.82
N PRO A 84 -12.07 0.96 7.65
CA PRO A 84 -13.10 1.95 7.95
C PRO A 84 -13.09 2.47 9.39
N VAL A 85 -12.70 1.63 10.35
CA VAL A 85 -12.66 2.02 11.78
C VAL A 85 -11.60 3.09 12.02
N LEU A 86 -10.38 2.88 11.50
CA LEU A 86 -9.27 3.85 11.67
C LEU A 86 -9.59 5.18 11.00
N VAL A 87 -10.20 5.15 9.81
CA VAL A 87 -10.62 6.37 9.11
C VAL A 87 -11.64 7.14 9.94
N ARG A 88 -12.68 6.48 10.46
CA ARG A 88 -13.69 7.16 11.29
C ARG A 88 -13.10 7.75 12.56
N GLU A 89 -12.26 6.99 13.28
CA GLU A 89 -11.60 7.49 14.48
C GLU A 89 -10.73 8.72 14.19
N TYR A 90 -10.03 8.73 13.05
CA TYR A 90 -9.25 9.88 12.64
C TYR A 90 -10.15 11.10 12.33
N VAL A 91 -11.22 10.91 11.56
CA VAL A 91 -12.17 11.98 11.20
C VAL A 91 -12.88 12.55 12.44
N GLU A 92 -13.25 11.70 13.39
CA GLU A 92 -13.85 12.12 14.66
C GLU A 92 -12.90 12.97 15.48
N LYS A 93 -11.61 12.61 15.52
CA LYS A 93 -10.57 13.35 16.25
C LYS A 93 -10.07 14.60 15.52
N SER A 94 -10.15 14.63 14.18
CA SER A 94 -9.70 15.76 13.37
C SER A 94 -10.53 17.00 13.66
N SER A 95 -9.93 18.19 13.81
CA SER A 95 -10.71 19.44 13.98
C SER A 95 -11.26 20.00 12.66
N SER A 96 -11.04 19.32 11.53
CA SER A 96 -11.43 19.81 10.20
C SER A 96 -12.88 19.50 9.87
N ASP A 97 -13.71 20.54 9.79
CA ASP A 97 -15.12 20.41 9.37
C ASP A 97 -15.25 19.96 7.90
N LEU A 98 -14.26 20.28 7.07
CA LEU A 98 -14.22 19.91 5.65
C LEU A 98 -14.02 18.41 5.42
N LEU A 99 -13.40 17.72 6.37
CA LEU A 99 -13.21 16.27 6.33
C LEU A 99 -14.42 15.51 6.88
N ARG A 100 -15.30 16.20 7.62
CA ARG A 100 -16.54 15.64 8.21
C ARG A 100 -17.78 15.84 7.35
N ALA A 101 -17.71 16.73 6.35
CA ALA A 101 -18.79 17.04 5.41
C ALA A 101 -18.94 15.95 4.35
#